data_AF-A0A8K0R660-F1
#
_entry.id   AF-A0A8K0R660-F1
#
_cell.length_a   1.000
_cell.length_b   1.000
_cell.length_c   1.000
_cell.angle_alpha   90.00
_cell.angle_beta   90.00
_cell.angle_gamma   90.00
#
_symmetry.space_group_name_H-M   'P 1'
#
loop_
_entity.id
_entity.type
_entity.pdbx_description
1 polymer ?
#
loop_
_entity_poly.entity_id
_entity_poly.type
_entity_poly.pdbx_seq_one_letter_code
_entity_poly.pdbx_strand_id
1 'polypeptide(L)'
;MDAPSIQLNLEIRDNIVKALATRRPILHHLNADTSWLLQIPRPANAIKHGSRIYFNVLIDPWFTGGQSDVAKWFSQQWHATESAVQSVAEVDELARQVEILAGGIRRTKGRRSNTLEEPETFVDAVAVSHEFTDHCHKDTLLEVHKDVPVFATEQAAKLVAGWNHFRTVVTTPTFKDGADWHDYSLLPLPSWLSISRLTASKDALFYHSALLITFATHPFLPQATPKKRSSLSIYGDGAEDVGMVSEGAECVIYTPHGIPHTALSPIATADPPLQTLAFLHGLHDVSISAAQQLNLGAKNGLLAQRILKAKYWVATHDEVKKGGGFISWWLRRKAWTLEDALKEAKAEIQGEDAQMGGCEDDFEDVRFQDMANGESRILE
;
A
#
# COMPACT_ATOMS: atom_id res chain seq x y z
N MET A 1 -21.11 -5.59 -30.41
CA MET A 1 -21.80 -5.90 -29.13
C MET A 1 -23.29 -5.87 -29.39
N ASP A 2 -24.05 -6.79 -28.84
CA ASP A 2 -25.52 -6.78 -28.89
C ASP A 2 -26.10 -5.73 -27.91
N ALA A 3 -27.41 -5.48 -28.00
CA ALA A 3 -28.06 -4.47 -27.15
C ALA A 3 -27.93 -4.74 -25.64
N PRO A 4 -28.08 -5.99 -25.14
CA PRO A 4 -27.83 -6.30 -23.74
C PRO A 4 -26.38 -6.01 -23.29
N SER A 5 -25.39 -6.36 -24.12
CA SER A 5 -23.99 -6.06 -23.80
C SER A 5 -23.72 -4.56 -23.73
N ILE A 6 -24.32 -3.77 -24.62
CA ILE A 6 -24.18 -2.30 -24.59
C ILE A 6 -24.79 -1.73 -23.30
N GLN A 7 -26.00 -2.17 -22.94
CA GLN A 7 -26.66 -1.73 -21.71
C GLN A 7 -25.82 -2.06 -20.48
N LEU A 8 -25.35 -3.30 -20.35
CA LEU A 8 -24.51 -3.73 -19.23
C LEU A 8 -23.22 -2.89 -19.13
N ASN A 9 -22.55 -2.63 -20.25
CA ASN A 9 -21.34 -1.80 -20.26
C ASN A 9 -21.62 -0.36 -19.82
N LEU A 10 -22.77 0.21 -20.18
CA LEU A 10 -23.17 1.55 -19.75
C LEU A 10 -23.45 1.60 -18.24
N GLU A 11 -24.16 0.61 -17.71
CA GLU A 11 -24.46 0.51 -16.27
C GLU A 11 -23.20 0.30 -15.44
N ILE A 12 -22.29 -0.58 -15.88
CA ILE A 12 -20.98 -0.77 -15.25
C ILE A 12 -20.19 0.54 -15.23
N ARG A 13 -20.13 1.24 -16.38
CA ARG A 13 -19.41 2.51 -16.48
C ARG A 13 -20.01 3.56 -15.54
N ASP A 14 -21.33 3.69 -15.48
CA ASP A 14 -22.01 4.65 -14.61
C ASP A 14 -21.76 4.35 -13.13
N ASN A 15 -21.82 3.07 -12.75
CA ASN A 15 -21.49 2.64 -11.39
C ASN A 15 -20.03 2.96 -11.01
N ILE A 16 -19.08 2.72 -11.91
CA ILE A 16 -17.67 3.08 -11.69
C ILE A 16 -17.52 4.60 -11.53
N VAL A 17 -18.12 5.40 -12.39
CA VAL A 17 -18.05 6.88 -12.30
C VAL A 17 -18.63 7.37 -10.97
N LYS A 18 -19.77 6.83 -10.53
CA LYS A 18 -20.36 7.14 -9.22
C LYS A 18 -19.44 6.75 -8.07
N ALA A 19 -18.83 5.57 -8.13
CA ALA A 19 -17.91 5.10 -7.10
C ALA A 19 -16.66 6.00 -7.02
N LEU A 20 -16.08 6.39 -8.16
CA LEU A 20 -14.92 7.29 -8.23
C LEU A 20 -15.25 8.74 -7.80
N ALA A 21 -16.52 9.14 -7.84
CA ALA A 21 -16.95 10.44 -7.35
C ALA A 21 -16.77 10.62 -5.83
N THR A 22 -16.63 9.52 -5.08
CA THR A 22 -16.33 9.53 -3.64
C THR A 22 -14.96 10.11 -3.30
N ARG A 23 -14.04 10.15 -4.28
CA ARG A 23 -12.65 10.63 -4.10
C ARG A 23 -11.93 9.91 -2.95
N ARG A 24 -12.15 8.61 -2.83
CA ARG A 24 -11.49 7.74 -1.86
C ARG A 24 -10.27 7.05 -2.47
N PRO A 25 -9.27 6.64 -1.68
CA PRO A 25 -8.13 5.88 -2.19
C PRO A 25 -8.57 4.59 -2.88
N ILE A 26 -7.81 4.17 -3.89
CA ILE A 26 -8.07 2.94 -4.65
C ILE A 26 -6.83 2.05 -4.55
N LEU A 27 -7.04 0.80 -4.17
CA LEU A 27 -6.01 -0.23 -4.15
C LEU A 27 -6.25 -1.21 -5.30
N HIS A 28 -5.23 -1.47 -6.11
CA HIS A 28 -5.25 -2.48 -7.17
C HIS A 28 -4.25 -3.58 -6.86
N HIS A 29 -4.69 -4.84 -6.91
CA HIS A 29 -3.80 -6.00 -6.81
C HIS A 29 -3.31 -6.33 -8.22
N LEU A 30 -2.02 -6.13 -8.51
CA LEU A 30 -1.49 -6.18 -9.87
C LEU A 30 -1.00 -7.56 -10.27
N ASN A 31 -0.55 -8.37 -9.31
CA ASN A 31 -0.23 -9.78 -9.47
C ASN A 31 -0.86 -10.58 -8.32
N ALA A 32 -0.66 -11.90 -8.24
CA ALA A 32 -1.20 -12.72 -7.14
C ALA A 32 -0.32 -12.71 -5.87
N ASP A 33 0.68 -11.84 -5.80
CA ASP A 33 1.77 -11.90 -4.83
C ASP A 33 1.95 -10.53 -4.12
N THR A 34 2.82 -9.66 -4.62
CA THR A 34 3.36 -8.50 -3.89
C THR A 34 3.15 -7.16 -4.57
N SER A 35 2.69 -7.12 -5.83
CA SER A 35 2.62 -5.87 -6.59
C SER A 35 1.28 -5.18 -6.45
N TRP A 36 1.32 -3.91 -6.05
CA TRP A 36 0.12 -3.10 -5.83
C TRP A 36 0.22 -1.74 -6.51
N LEU A 37 -0.92 -1.21 -6.95
CA LEU A 37 -1.06 0.22 -7.26
C LEU A 37 -1.97 0.85 -6.22
N LEU A 38 -1.47 1.86 -5.50
CA LEU A 38 -2.25 2.67 -4.58
C LEU A 38 -2.48 4.06 -5.19
N GLN A 39 -3.73 4.36 -5.52
CA GLN A 39 -4.13 5.67 -6.04
C GLN A 39 -4.71 6.51 -4.90
N ILE A 40 -4.00 7.55 -4.51
CA ILE A 40 -4.37 8.44 -3.39
C ILE A 40 -4.98 9.72 -3.95
N PRO A 41 -6.19 10.12 -3.55
CA PRO A 41 -6.83 11.33 -4.05
C PRO A 41 -6.02 12.57 -3.65
N ARG A 42 -5.69 13.43 -4.61
CA ARG A 42 -4.99 14.68 -4.30
C ARG A 42 -5.92 15.64 -3.56
N PRO A 43 -5.38 16.50 -2.67
CA PRO A 43 -6.14 17.57 -2.06
C PRO A 43 -6.87 18.45 -3.10
N ALA A 44 -8.06 18.94 -2.74
CA ALA A 44 -8.94 19.64 -3.67
C ALA A 44 -8.31 20.91 -4.28
N ASN A 45 -7.41 21.58 -3.55
CA ASN A 45 -6.63 22.72 -4.06
C ASN A 45 -5.69 22.31 -5.20
N ALA A 46 -4.96 21.19 -5.08
CA ALA A 46 -4.06 20.69 -6.12
C ALA A 46 -4.83 20.40 -7.42
N ILE A 47 -6.02 19.80 -7.32
CA ILE A 47 -6.89 19.50 -8.46
C ILE A 47 -7.41 20.80 -9.10
N LYS A 48 -7.81 21.80 -8.31
CA LYS A 48 -8.23 23.13 -8.82
C LYS A 48 -7.13 23.82 -9.63
N HIS A 49 -5.86 23.58 -9.29
CA HIS A 49 -4.70 24.12 -10.02
C HIS A 49 -4.27 23.24 -11.20
N GLY A 50 -5.11 22.29 -11.64
CA GLY A 50 -4.87 21.51 -12.84
C GLY A 50 -4.05 20.23 -12.63
N SER A 51 -3.80 19.83 -11.37
CA SER A 51 -3.22 18.51 -11.10
C SER A 51 -4.20 17.39 -11.43
N ARG A 52 -3.65 16.19 -11.67
CA ARG A 52 -4.42 14.94 -11.74
C ARG A 52 -5.20 14.70 -10.44
N ILE A 53 -6.25 13.90 -10.52
CA ILE A 53 -7.12 13.54 -9.41
C ILE A 53 -6.37 12.66 -8.43
N TYR A 54 -5.62 11.68 -8.93
CA TYR A 54 -4.88 10.74 -8.10
C TYR A 54 -3.38 11.01 -8.13
N PHE A 55 -2.73 10.62 -7.04
CA PHE A 55 -1.31 10.39 -6.93
C PHE A 55 -1.10 8.88 -6.85
N ASN A 56 -0.34 8.33 -7.79
CA ASN A 56 -0.25 6.88 -7.99
C ASN A 56 1.07 6.36 -7.45
N VAL A 57 1.01 5.55 -6.39
CA VAL A 57 2.16 4.87 -5.79
C VAL A 57 2.18 3.42 -6.29
N LEU A 58 3.21 3.05 -7.04
CA LEU A 58 3.47 1.67 -7.44
C LEU A 58 4.32 0.98 -6.36
N ILE A 59 3.82 -0.12 -5.81
CA ILE A 59 4.44 -0.83 -4.69
C ILE A 59 4.96 -2.18 -5.18
N ASP A 60 6.23 -2.47 -4.88
CA ASP A 60 6.91 -3.75 -5.14
C ASP A 60 6.64 -4.35 -6.54
N PRO A 61 6.98 -3.66 -7.64
CA PRO A 61 6.59 -4.09 -8.97
C PRO A 61 7.42 -5.28 -9.48
N TRP A 62 6.74 -6.41 -9.71
CA TRP A 62 7.24 -7.59 -10.40
C TRP A 62 6.11 -8.19 -11.25
N PHE A 63 6.19 -8.02 -12.57
CA PHE A 63 5.08 -8.38 -13.47
C PHE A 63 5.38 -9.61 -14.34
N THR A 64 6.62 -9.71 -14.81
CA THR A 64 7.07 -10.77 -15.69
C THR A 64 8.49 -11.19 -15.33
N GLY A 65 8.95 -12.28 -15.94
CA GLY A 65 10.26 -12.85 -15.64
C GLY A 65 10.27 -13.71 -14.38
N GLY A 66 11.44 -14.28 -14.08
CA GLY A 66 11.66 -15.06 -12.87
C GLY A 66 12.43 -14.25 -11.83
N GLN A 67 12.17 -14.51 -10.56
CA GLN A 67 12.93 -13.96 -9.44
C GLN A 67 14.07 -14.93 -9.07
N SER A 68 15.23 -14.38 -8.69
CA SER A 68 16.40 -15.13 -8.27
C SER A 68 17.28 -14.32 -7.32
N ASP A 69 17.34 -14.75 -6.06
CA ASP A 69 18.14 -14.10 -5.01
C ASP A 69 19.41 -14.88 -4.64
N VAL A 70 20.43 -14.16 -4.17
CA VAL A 70 21.76 -14.62 -3.68
C VAL A 70 22.66 -15.25 -4.76
N ALA A 71 22.17 -16.23 -5.53
CA ALA A 71 22.84 -16.78 -6.70
C ALA A 71 21.84 -17.49 -7.64
N LYS A 72 22.08 -17.45 -8.96
CA LYS A 72 21.21 -18.09 -10.00
C LYS A 72 20.90 -19.58 -9.80
N TRP A 73 21.64 -20.26 -8.91
CA TRP A 73 21.50 -21.68 -8.57
C TRP A 73 20.79 -21.94 -7.23
N PHE A 74 20.46 -20.89 -6.46
CA PHE A 74 19.96 -21.01 -5.08
C PHE A 74 18.43 -21.15 -5.01
N SER A 75 17.68 -20.43 -5.85
CA SER A 75 16.24 -20.64 -6.09
C SER A 75 15.82 -19.74 -7.26
N GLN A 76 15.24 -20.29 -8.33
CA GLN A 76 14.49 -19.50 -9.31
C GLN A 76 13.01 -19.75 -9.08
N GLN A 77 12.24 -18.66 -8.97
CA GLN A 77 10.79 -18.73 -8.81
C GLN A 77 10.10 -17.88 -9.88
N TRP A 78 8.91 -18.30 -10.27
CA TRP A 78 8.04 -17.63 -11.21
C TRP A 78 6.65 -17.56 -10.61
N HIS A 79 5.90 -16.55 -11.01
CA HIS A 79 4.48 -16.50 -10.74
C HIS A 79 3.80 -17.81 -11.18
N ALA A 80 2.97 -18.35 -10.29
CA ALA A 80 2.12 -19.48 -10.61
C ALA A 80 0.92 -19.03 -11.45
N THR A 81 0.39 -17.86 -11.08
CA THR A 81 -0.68 -17.12 -11.73
C THR A 81 -0.09 -15.91 -12.44
N GLU A 82 -0.23 -15.84 -13.75
CA GLU A 82 0.24 -14.71 -14.55
C GLU A 82 -0.29 -13.36 -14.00
N SER A 83 0.59 -12.37 -13.87
CA SER A 83 0.25 -11.02 -13.39
C SER A 83 -0.89 -10.41 -14.21
N ALA A 84 -1.82 -9.68 -13.59
CA ALA A 84 -2.92 -9.03 -14.30
C ALA A 84 -2.45 -7.90 -15.23
N VAL A 85 -1.27 -7.35 -14.95
CA VAL A 85 -0.54 -6.43 -15.81
C VAL A 85 0.82 -7.03 -16.17
N GLN A 86 1.29 -6.81 -17.39
CA GLN A 86 2.53 -7.40 -17.91
C GLN A 86 3.69 -6.40 -18.01
N SER A 87 3.43 -5.11 -17.82
CA SER A 87 4.42 -4.04 -17.92
C SER A 87 4.01 -2.78 -17.16
N VAL A 88 4.96 -1.88 -16.92
CA VAL A 88 4.66 -0.55 -16.34
C VAL A 88 3.75 0.28 -17.27
N ALA A 89 3.83 0.06 -18.59
CA ALA A 89 2.94 0.73 -19.55
C ALA A 89 1.46 0.34 -19.36
N GLU A 90 1.18 -0.92 -18.99
CA GLU A 90 -0.19 -1.36 -18.68
C GLU A 90 -0.69 -0.78 -17.35
N VAL A 91 0.21 -0.58 -16.36
CA VAL A 91 -0.11 0.14 -15.13
C VAL A 91 -0.45 1.60 -15.42
N ASP A 92 0.32 2.26 -16.28
CA ASP A 92 0.05 3.63 -16.72
C ASP A 92 -1.28 3.74 -17.46
N GLU A 93 -1.61 2.77 -18.31
CA GLU A 93 -2.92 2.72 -18.98
C GLU A 93 -4.06 2.52 -17.99
N LEU A 94 -3.92 1.62 -16.99
CA LEU A 94 -4.89 1.44 -15.93
C LEU A 94 -5.13 2.76 -15.16
N ALA A 95 -4.05 3.40 -14.71
CA ALA A 95 -4.12 4.66 -13.98
C ALA A 95 -4.76 5.78 -14.83
N ARG A 96 -4.44 5.84 -16.12
CA ARG A 96 -5.02 6.79 -17.08
C ARG A 96 -6.52 6.56 -17.27
N GLN A 97 -6.98 5.31 -17.35
CA GLN A 97 -8.41 5.00 -17.47
C GLN A 97 -9.19 5.42 -16.22
N VAL A 98 -8.63 5.17 -15.03
CA VAL A 98 -9.24 5.65 -13.77
C VAL A 98 -9.32 7.17 -13.75
N GLU A 99 -8.25 7.86 -14.14
CA GLU A 99 -8.20 9.33 -14.21
C GLU A 99 -9.26 9.89 -15.18
N ILE A 100 -9.49 9.24 -16.32
CA ILE A 100 -10.56 9.60 -17.27
C ILE A 100 -11.95 9.40 -16.65
N LEU A 101 -12.18 8.24 -16.01
CA LEU A 101 -13.47 7.91 -15.41
C LEU A 101 -13.79 8.80 -14.20
N ALA A 102 -12.78 9.22 -13.45
CA ALA A 102 -12.91 10.18 -12.35
C ALA A 102 -13.11 11.64 -12.84
N GLY A 103 -13.00 11.89 -14.16
CA GLY A 103 -13.22 13.19 -14.79
C GLY A 103 -12.02 14.13 -14.75
N GLY A 104 -10.81 13.60 -14.53
CA GLY A 104 -9.57 14.38 -14.44
C GLY A 104 -9.04 14.82 -15.80
N ILE A 105 -9.25 14.01 -16.84
CA ILE A 105 -8.88 14.31 -18.22
C ILE A 105 -10.12 14.74 -19.01
N ARG A 106 -10.27 16.04 -19.28
CA ARG A 106 -11.33 16.56 -20.16
C ARG A 106 -10.86 16.57 -21.61
N ARG A 107 -11.36 15.65 -22.44
CA ARG A 107 -11.25 15.75 -23.91
C ARG A 107 -12.13 16.91 -24.38
N THR A 108 -11.61 18.14 -24.42
CA THR A 108 -12.32 19.27 -25.02
C THR A 108 -12.45 19.05 -26.53
N LYS A 109 -13.58 18.50 -26.99
CA LYS A 109 -13.99 18.63 -28.39
C LYS A 109 -14.29 20.11 -28.66
N GLY A 110 -13.40 20.79 -29.40
CA GLY A 110 -13.78 22.00 -30.13
C GLY A 110 -13.25 23.36 -29.66
N ARG A 111 -12.25 23.43 -28.77
CA ARG A 111 -11.50 24.69 -28.56
C ARG A 111 -10.01 24.38 -28.64
N ARG A 112 -9.26 25.23 -29.36
CA ARG A 112 -7.79 25.32 -29.30
C ARG A 112 -7.43 25.68 -27.85
N SER A 113 -7.51 24.72 -26.95
CA SER A 113 -6.93 24.77 -25.63
C SER A 113 -5.45 24.50 -25.82
N ASN A 114 -4.57 25.26 -25.15
CA ASN A 114 -3.20 24.82 -24.93
C ASN A 114 -3.27 23.35 -24.49
N THR A 115 -2.79 22.46 -25.33
CA THR A 115 -2.67 21.04 -25.03
C THR A 115 -1.62 20.97 -23.93
N LEU A 116 -2.05 20.87 -22.67
CA LEU A 116 -1.20 20.25 -21.66
C LEU A 116 -0.87 18.88 -22.25
N GLU A 117 0.39 18.68 -22.63
CA GLU A 117 0.86 17.38 -23.11
C GLU A 117 0.52 16.34 -22.05
N GLU A 118 -0.05 15.21 -22.48
CA GLU A 118 -0.30 14.11 -21.55
C GLU A 118 1.05 13.69 -20.93
N PRO A 119 1.10 13.42 -19.61
CA PRO A 119 2.35 13.08 -18.97
C PRO A 119 2.90 11.77 -19.56
N GLU A 120 4.22 11.67 -19.65
CA GLU A 120 4.89 10.47 -20.17
C GLU A 120 4.65 9.22 -19.31
N THR A 121 4.30 9.40 -18.04
CA THR A 121 3.92 8.34 -17.10
C THR A 121 2.81 8.81 -16.17
N PHE A 122 2.00 7.87 -15.70
CA PHE A 122 0.98 8.09 -14.69
C PHE A 122 1.44 7.66 -13.30
N VAL A 123 2.51 6.88 -13.14
CA VAL A 123 3.12 6.58 -11.84
C VAL A 123 3.81 7.84 -11.28
N ASP A 124 3.48 8.22 -10.04
CA ASP A 124 4.06 9.40 -9.38
C ASP A 124 5.20 9.05 -8.42
N ALA A 125 5.19 7.84 -7.86
CA ALA A 125 6.26 7.34 -6.99
C ALA A 125 6.28 5.81 -7.01
N VAL A 126 7.45 5.23 -6.75
CA VAL A 126 7.61 3.80 -6.49
C VAL A 126 7.96 3.61 -5.02
N ALA A 127 7.33 2.65 -4.35
CA ALA A 127 7.71 2.21 -3.01
C ALA A 127 8.22 0.76 -3.06
N VAL A 128 9.41 0.51 -2.53
CA VAL A 128 10.03 -0.82 -2.49
C VAL A 128 10.26 -1.25 -1.05
N SER A 129 9.61 -2.33 -0.62
CA SER A 129 9.60 -2.81 0.76
C SER A 129 10.85 -3.64 1.11
N HIS A 130 11.43 -4.33 0.14
CA HIS A 130 12.56 -5.25 0.36
C HIS A 130 13.45 -5.35 -0.88
N GLU A 131 14.73 -5.67 -0.72
CA GLU A 131 15.69 -5.81 -1.82
C GLU A 131 15.57 -7.11 -2.63
N PHE A 132 14.72 -8.04 -2.20
CA PHE A 132 14.58 -9.33 -2.88
C PHE A 132 13.87 -9.17 -4.21
N THR A 133 14.21 -10.03 -5.16
CA THR A 133 13.79 -9.88 -6.55
C THR A 133 12.29 -10.02 -6.80
N ASP A 134 11.52 -10.58 -5.87
CA ASP A 134 10.05 -10.58 -5.87
C ASP A 134 9.40 -9.31 -5.29
N HIS A 135 10.21 -8.33 -4.91
CA HIS A 135 9.80 -6.99 -4.47
C HIS A 135 10.51 -5.87 -5.26
N CYS A 136 11.82 -6.03 -5.45
CA CYS A 136 12.74 -5.11 -6.11
C CYS A 136 13.18 -5.67 -7.48
N HIS A 137 12.22 -6.06 -8.31
CA HIS A 137 12.50 -6.70 -9.60
C HIS A 137 13.13 -5.71 -10.59
N LYS A 138 14.41 -5.94 -10.94
CA LYS A 138 15.19 -5.01 -11.75
C LYS A 138 14.58 -4.73 -13.12
N ASP A 139 14.20 -5.77 -13.86
CA ASP A 139 13.76 -5.60 -15.25
C ASP A 139 12.45 -4.80 -15.30
N THR A 140 11.52 -5.06 -14.37
CA THR A 140 10.27 -4.28 -14.24
C THR A 140 10.54 -2.85 -13.78
N LEU A 141 11.41 -2.65 -12.78
CA LEU A 141 11.73 -1.30 -12.29
C LEU A 141 12.41 -0.44 -13.36
N LEU A 142 13.22 -1.02 -14.25
CA LEU A 142 13.85 -0.27 -15.35
C LEU A 142 12.87 0.19 -16.44
N GLU A 143 11.64 -0.33 -16.46
CA GLU A 143 10.56 0.20 -17.32
C GLU A 143 9.96 1.49 -16.76
N VAL A 144 10.06 1.74 -15.45
CA VAL A 144 9.54 2.94 -14.81
C VAL A 144 10.28 4.17 -15.32
N HIS A 145 9.57 5.27 -15.59
CA HIS A 145 10.21 6.50 -16.06
C HIS A 145 11.26 7.02 -15.06
N LYS A 146 12.44 7.40 -15.55
CA LYS A 146 13.62 7.81 -14.76
C LYS A 146 13.41 8.97 -13.77
N ASP A 147 12.40 9.81 -14.02
CA ASP A 147 12.07 10.96 -13.16
C ASP A 147 11.10 10.60 -12.03
N VAL A 148 10.54 9.38 -12.03
CA VAL A 148 9.72 8.88 -10.92
C VAL A 148 10.64 8.59 -9.73
N PRO A 149 10.40 9.20 -8.56
CA PRO A 149 11.19 8.94 -7.36
C PRO A 149 10.92 7.53 -6.80
N VAL A 150 11.96 6.86 -6.35
CA VAL A 150 11.88 5.56 -5.69
C VAL A 150 12.13 5.74 -4.19
N PHE A 151 11.18 5.29 -3.37
CA PHE A 151 11.28 5.23 -1.91
C PHE A 151 11.48 3.77 -1.50
N ALA A 152 12.62 3.45 -0.89
CA ALA A 152 12.99 2.06 -0.65
C ALA A 152 13.68 1.86 0.70
N THR A 153 13.68 0.63 1.21
CA THR A 153 14.54 0.26 2.35
C THR A 153 16.02 0.47 2.02
N GLU A 154 16.88 0.53 3.04
CA GLU A 154 18.29 0.92 2.84
C GLU A 154 19.02 0.04 1.80
N GLN A 155 18.82 -1.27 1.86
CA GLN A 155 19.42 -2.25 0.95
C GLN A 155 18.85 -2.12 -0.46
N ALA A 156 17.52 -2.03 -0.59
CA ALA A 156 16.86 -1.85 -1.87
C ALA A 156 17.24 -0.51 -2.52
N ALA A 157 17.30 0.57 -1.74
CA ALA A 157 17.74 1.89 -2.21
C ALA A 157 19.17 1.85 -2.77
N LYS A 158 20.10 1.18 -2.09
CA LYS A 158 21.48 0.99 -2.58
C LYS A 158 21.51 0.20 -3.90
N LEU A 159 20.70 -0.87 -3.99
CA LEU A 159 20.61 -1.70 -5.18
C LEU A 159 20.06 -0.91 -6.38
N VAL A 160 18.91 -0.24 -6.19
CA VAL A 160 18.23 0.57 -7.22
C VAL A 160 19.10 1.73 -7.68
N ALA A 161 19.74 2.45 -6.75
CA ALA A 161 20.67 3.53 -7.08
C ALA A 161 21.85 3.03 -7.94
N GLY A 162 22.35 1.83 -7.64
CA GLY A 162 23.42 1.19 -8.41
C GLY A 162 23.07 0.87 -9.87
N TRP A 163 21.78 0.88 -10.24
CA TRP A 163 21.36 0.67 -11.62
C TRP A 163 21.52 1.91 -12.51
N ASN A 164 21.75 3.09 -11.92
CA ASN A 164 21.94 4.37 -12.62
C ASN A 164 20.80 4.74 -13.59
N HIS A 165 19.57 4.36 -13.23
CA HIS A 165 18.37 4.64 -14.02
C HIS A 165 17.57 5.82 -13.45
N PHE A 166 17.24 5.75 -12.16
CA PHE A 166 16.44 6.77 -11.48
C PHE A 166 17.27 7.97 -11.05
N ARG A 167 16.70 9.18 -11.21
CA ARG A 167 17.34 10.42 -10.72
C ARG A 167 17.26 10.57 -9.20
N THR A 168 16.20 10.01 -8.61
CA THR A 168 15.88 10.20 -7.20
C THR A 168 15.57 8.86 -6.55
N VAL A 169 16.42 8.44 -5.63
CA VAL A 169 16.21 7.26 -4.78
C VAL A 169 16.36 7.70 -3.33
N VAL A 170 15.32 7.50 -2.52
CA VAL A 170 15.22 7.96 -1.14
C VAL A 170 15.07 6.74 -0.23
N THR A 171 15.90 6.67 0.81
CA THR A 171 15.76 5.64 1.83
C THR A 171 14.59 5.96 2.76
N THR A 172 13.68 5.01 2.97
CA THR A 172 12.52 5.17 3.84
C THR A 172 12.92 5.19 5.32
N PRO A 173 12.61 6.26 6.07
CA PRO A 173 12.96 6.35 7.48
C PRO A 173 12.03 5.49 8.36
N THR A 174 12.56 5.02 9.49
CA THR A 174 11.79 4.26 10.48
C THR A 174 10.86 5.18 11.27
N PHE A 175 9.56 4.91 11.19
CA PHE A 175 8.51 5.58 11.96
C PHE A 175 8.54 5.11 13.42
N LYS A 176 8.57 6.07 14.36
CA LYS A 176 8.84 5.83 15.79
C LYS A 176 7.60 6.10 16.65
N ASP A 177 7.61 5.60 17.87
CA ASP A 177 6.56 5.92 18.84
C ASP A 177 6.49 7.44 19.09
N GLY A 178 5.26 7.97 19.15
CA GLY A 178 5.03 9.40 19.39
C GLY A 178 5.42 10.32 18.23
N ALA A 179 5.66 9.79 17.03
CA ALA A 179 6.11 10.57 15.89
C ALA A 179 4.95 11.29 15.17
N ASP A 180 5.25 12.46 14.60
CA ASP A 180 4.42 13.13 13.61
C ASP A 180 4.79 12.61 12.21
N TRP A 181 3.79 12.16 11.44
CA TRP A 181 4.01 11.64 10.09
C TRP A 181 4.45 12.71 9.09
N HIS A 182 4.19 14.00 9.34
CA HIS A 182 4.66 15.08 8.47
C HIS A 182 6.18 15.12 8.37
N ASP A 183 6.90 14.78 9.45
CA ASP A 183 8.37 14.69 9.48
C ASP A 183 8.92 13.60 8.54
N TYR A 184 8.05 12.71 8.07
CA TYR A 184 8.36 11.59 7.18
C TYR A 184 7.97 11.88 5.72
N SER A 185 7.38 13.05 5.43
CA SER A 185 7.12 13.52 4.07
C SER A 185 8.40 14.05 3.43
N LEU A 186 9.21 13.12 2.92
CA LEU A 186 10.50 13.44 2.33
C LEU A 186 10.33 13.88 0.87
N LEU A 187 11.05 14.94 0.48
CA LEU A 187 11.11 15.37 -0.92
C LEU A 187 11.53 14.20 -1.83
N PRO A 188 10.95 14.09 -3.04
CA PRO A 188 10.02 15.04 -3.68
C PRO A 188 8.53 14.76 -3.42
N LEU A 189 8.17 14.00 -2.38
CA LEU A 189 6.76 13.80 -2.06
C LEU A 189 6.08 15.13 -1.70
N PRO A 190 4.79 15.28 -2.03
CA PRO A 190 4.03 16.43 -1.56
C PRO A 190 3.81 16.33 -0.04
N SER A 191 3.72 17.48 0.62
CA SER A 191 3.63 17.58 2.09
C SER A 191 2.43 16.87 2.74
N TRP A 192 1.44 16.47 1.95
CA TRP A 192 0.26 15.73 2.40
C TRP A 192 0.42 14.21 2.32
N LEU A 193 1.58 13.71 1.89
CA LEU A 193 1.90 12.29 1.71
C LEU A 193 3.28 11.95 2.28
N SER A 194 3.40 10.84 2.99
CA SER A 194 4.66 10.28 3.43
C SER A 194 4.77 8.80 3.08
N ILE A 195 5.99 8.33 2.84
CA ILE A 195 6.33 6.91 2.70
C ILE A 195 7.47 6.62 3.68
N SER A 196 7.16 5.84 4.70
CA SER A 196 8.07 5.48 5.79
C SER A 196 8.05 3.97 6.02
N ARG A 197 8.74 3.50 7.06
CA ARG A 197 8.75 2.08 7.42
C ARG A 197 8.55 1.81 8.90
N LEU A 198 7.94 0.69 9.25
CA LEU A 198 7.92 0.13 10.60
C LEU A 198 8.95 -1.01 10.69
N THR A 199 9.64 -1.12 11.83
CA THR A 199 10.70 -2.12 12.03
C THR A 199 10.62 -2.75 13.40
N ALA A 200 10.95 -4.02 13.52
CA ALA A 200 11.08 -4.70 14.80
C ALA A 200 12.53 -4.69 15.31
N SER A 201 12.73 -4.34 16.58
CA SER A 201 14.07 -4.21 17.18
C SER A 201 14.88 -5.52 17.24
N LYS A 202 14.19 -6.67 17.17
CA LYS A 202 14.81 -8.01 17.22
C LYS A 202 15.03 -8.63 15.83
N ASP A 203 14.76 -7.87 14.77
CA ASP A 203 14.88 -8.32 13.40
C ASP A 203 16.10 -7.67 12.72
N ALA A 204 17.27 -8.27 12.98
CA ALA A 204 18.57 -7.68 12.62
C ALA A 204 18.77 -7.45 11.10
N LEU A 205 17.96 -8.10 10.26
CA LEU A 205 18.00 -7.95 8.80
C LEU A 205 16.82 -7.15 8.24
N PHE A 206 15.92 -6.65 9.09
CA PHE A 206 14.69 -5.94 8.69
C PHE A 206 13.80 -6.74 7.72
N TYR A 207 13.94 -8.06 7.75
CA TYR A 207 13.21 -8.99 6.92
C TYR A 207 11.69 -8.93 7.22
N HIS A 208 11.33 -8.70 8.47
CA HIS A 208 9.97 -8.47 8.97
C HIS A 208 9.73 -6.98 9.23
N SER A 209 9.77 -6.17 8.18
CA SER A 209 9.42 -4.74 8.22
C SER A 209 8.13 -4.45 7.45
N ALA A 210 7.61 -3.23 7.62
CA ALA A 210 6.40 -2.78 6.92
C ALA A 210 6.68 -1.47 6.19
N LEU A 211 6.10 -1.29 5.00
CA LEU A 211 5.90 0.05 4.47
C LEU A 211 4.69 0.70 5.15
N LEU A 212 4.85 1.97 5.53
CA LEU A 212 3.79 2.81 6.06
C LEU A 212 3.60 4.00 5.11
N ILE A 213 2.47 4.01 4.41
CA ILE A 213 2.08 5.10 3.51
C ILE A 213 0.99 5.89 4.20
N THR A 214 1.30 7.12 4.60
CA THR A 214 0.38 7.99 5.36
C THR A 214 0.03 9.21 4.53
N PHE A 215 -1.24 9.59 4.53
CA PHE A 215 -1.72 10.73 3.76
C PHE A 215 -2.87 11.46 4.46
N ALA A 216 -2.92 12.78 4.24
CA ALA A 216 -4.01 13.64 4.67
C ALA A 216 -4.75 14.17 3.43
N THR A 217 -5.90 13.59 3.13
CA THR A 217 -6.76 14.01 2.02
C THR A 217 -8.07 14.57 2.57
N HIS A 218 -8.33 15.84 2.30
CA HIS A 218 -9.19 16.70 3.13
C HIS A 218 -10.72 16.55 3.09
N PRO A 219 -11.43 15.71 2.30
CA PRO A 219 -12.88 15.95 2.24
C PRO A 219 -13.71 15.45 3.44
N PHE A 220 -13.19 14.66 4.40
CA PHE A 220 -14.07 14.01 5.41
C PHE A 220 -13.56 13.86 6.85
N LEU A 221 -12.45 14.48 7.24
CA LEU A 221 -12.17 14.58 8.68
C LEU A 221 -13.19 15.57 9.28
N PRO A 222 -13.97 15.18 10.31
CA PRO A 222 -15.05 16.02 10.82
C PRO A 222 -14.47 17.33 11.35
N GLN A 223 -14.86 18.45 10.73
CA GLN A 223 -14.49 19.79 11.18
C GLN A 223 -14.86 19.98 12.66
N ALA A 224 -13.86 19.91 13.54
CA ALA A 224 -14.02 20.33 14.91
C ALA A 224 -14.37 21.83 14.92
N THR A 225 -15.48 22.18 15.55
CA THR A 225 -16.03 23.55 15.61
C THR A 225 -14.95 24.59 16.00
N PRO A 226 -14.78 25.69 15.24
CA PRO A 226 -13.72 26.65 15.50
C PRO A 226 -14.04 27.52 16.72
N LYS A 227 -13.19 27.49 17.75
CA LYS A 227 -13.21 28.47 18.84
C LYS A 227 -12.54 29.76 18.37
N LYS A 228 -13.27 30.87 18.40
CA LYS A 228 -12.75 32.21 18.13
C LYS A 228 -11.60 32.56 19.08
N ARG A 229 -10.46 33.00 18.54
CA ARG A 229 -9.63 33.99 19.22
C ARG A 229 -8.90 34.91 18.24
N SER A 230 -8.74 36.14 18.71
CA SER A 230 -8.24 37.32 18.03
C SER A 230 -6.72 37.47 18.16
N SER A 231 -6.01 37.67 17.06
CA SER A 231 -4.80 38.51 17.01
C SER A 231 -4.40 38.80 15.57
N LEU A 232 -4.11 40.07 15.29
CA LEU A 232 -3.64 40.61 14.01
C LEU A 232 -2.18 40.19 13.74
N SER A 233 -1.89 39.74 12.52
CA SER A 233 -0.53 39.77 11.95
C SER A 233 -0.57 40.39 10.54
N ILE A 234 0.36 41.32 10.31
CA ILE A 234 0.47 42.19 9.13
C ILE A 234 1.67 41.67 8.33
N TYR A 235 1.57 40.53 7.66
CA TYR A 235 2.42 40.15 6.51
C TYR A 235 1.69 39.02 5.78
N GLY A 236 1.19 39.33 4.58
CA GLY A 236 0.40 38.41 3.76
C GLY A 236 1.28 37.50 2.92
N ASP A 237 1.28 36.22 3.28
CA ASP A 237 1.30 35.11 2.34
C ASP A 237 0.10 34.23 2.69
N GLY A 238 -0.63 33.74 1.68
CA GLY A 238 -2.01 33.24 1.77
C GLY A 238 -2.22 31.92 2.50
N ALA A 239 -1.48 31.67 3.58
CA ALA A 239 -1.82 30.68 4.58
C ALA A 239 -2.88 31.28 5.50
N GLU A 240 -4.16 31.03 5.21
CA GLU A 240 -5.17 31.21 6.25
C GLU A 240 -4.84 30.27 7.40
N ASP A 241 -4.54 30.90 8.54
CA ASP A 241 -4.23 30.34 9.84
C ASP A 241 -5.40 29.49 10.34
N VAL A 242 -5.48 28.25 9.87
CA VAL A 242 -6.32 27.20 10.46
C VAL A 242 -5.58 26.73 11.69
N GLY A 243 -5.96 27.27 12.86
CA GLY A 243 -5.44 26.79 14.14
C GLY A 243 -5.48 25.26 14.19
N MET A 244 -4.30 24.63 14.23
CA MET A 244 -4.11 23.19 14.20
C MET A 244 -4.79 22.55 15.41
N VAL A 245 -6.04 22.12 15.24
CA VAL A 245 -6.45 20.84 15.79
C VAL A 245 -5.82 19.83 14.86
N SER A 246 -4.84 19.06 15.35
CA SER A 246 -4.11 18.06 14.55
C SER A 246 -5.12 17.13 13.87
N GLU A 247 -5.39 17.36 12.58
CA GLU A 247 -6.31 16.53 11.82
C GLU A 247 -5.62 15.17 11.66
N GLY A 248 -6.26 14.10 12.13
CA GLY A 248 -5.74 12.75 11.96
C GLY A 248 -5.43 12.43 10.50
N ALA A 249 -4.52 11.51 10.24
CA ALA A 249 -4.24 11.08 8.86
C ALA A 249 -4.70 9.65 8.62
N GLU A 250 -4.89 9.28 7.36
CA GLU A 250 -5.18 7.92 6.96
C GLU A 250 -3.88 7.21 6.55
N CYS A 251 -3.80 5.91 6.77
CA CYS A 251 -2.63 5.14 6.35
C CYS A 251 -2.95 3.77 5.76
N VAL A 252 -2.05 3.31 4.89
CA VAL A 252 -1.96 1.94 4.40
C VAL A 252 -0.67 1.32 4.92
N ILE A 253 -0.78 0.13 5.50
CA ILE A 253 0.35 -0.62 6.06
C ILE A 253 0.53 -1.88 5.24
N TYR A 254 1.71 -2.06 4.65
CA TYR A 254 2.04 -3.20 3.81
C TYR A 254 3.17 -4.03 4.41
N THR A 255 2.92 -5.32 4.61
CA THR A 255 3.79 -6.25 5.33
C THR A 255 3.97 -7.59 4.58
N PRO A 256 4.77 -7.63 3.50
CA PRO A 256 4.87 -8.80 2.63
C PRO A 256 5.33 -10.07 3.35
N HIS A 257 6.31 -9.93 4.23
CA HIS A 257 6.81 -11.02 5.07
C HIS A 257 6.19 -11.01 6.48
N GLY A 258 5.32 -10.04 6.74
CA GLY A 258 4.79 -9.74 8.07
C GLY A 258 5.72 -8.87 8.91
N ILE A 259 5.14 -8.21 9.91
CA ILE A 259 5.86 -7.53 10.99
C ILE A 259 5.33 -8.06 12.32
N PRO A 260 6.18 -8.32 13.34
CA PRO A 260 5.69 -8.71 14.66
C PRO A 260 4.67 -7.69 15.16
N HIS A 261 3.49 -8.16 15.57
CA HIS A 261 2.40 -7.27 16.01
C HIS A 261 2.82 -6.29 17.13
N THR A 262 3.79 -6.68 17.97
CA THR A 262 4.36 -5.81 19.01
C THR A 262 5.14 -4.60 18.48
N ALA A 263 5.60 -4.65 17.23
CA ALA A 263 6.29 -3.53 16.57
C ALA A 263 5.32 -2.53 15.90
N LEU A 264 4.00 -2.71 16.08
CA LEU A 264 2.97 -1.80 15.58
C LEU A 264 2.60 -0.69 16.58
N SER A 265 3.25 -0.61 17.74
CA SER A 265 3.06 0.47 18.73
C SER A 265 3.19 1.88 18.15
N PRO A 266 4.03 2.17 17.15
CA PRO A 266 4.13 3.52 16.60
C PRO A 266 2.82 4.02 16.01
N ILE A 267 1.98 3.12 15.47
CA ILE A 267 0.68 3.50 14.89
C ILE A 267 -0.29 3.98 15.97
N ALA A 268 -0.31 3.29 17.12
CA ALA A 268 -1.20 3.63 18.22
C ALA A 268 -0.78 4.90 18.99
N THR A 269 0.48 5.31 18.85
CA THR A 269 1.05 6.44 19.60
C THR A 269 1.36 7.66 18.73
N ALA A 270 1.11 7.59 17.42
CA ALA A 270 1.33 8.69 16.49
C ALA A 270 0.50 9.95 16.87
N ASP A 271 1.09 11.11 16.64
CA ASP A 271 0.43 12.41 16.83
C ASP A 271 0.78 13.33 15.64
N PRO A 272 -0.17 13.67 14.74
CA PRO A 272 -1.59 13.35 14.77
C PRO A 272 -1.93 11.84 14.73
N PRO A 273 -3.12 11.45 15.22
CA PRO A 273 -3.55 10.06 15.19
C PRO A 273 -3.68 9.53 13.76
N LEU A 274 -3.29 8.27 13.57
CA LEU A 274 -3.40 7.57 12.28
C LEU A 274 -4.60 6.62 12.26
N GLN A 275 -5.39 6.69 11.19
CA GLN A 275 -6.45 5.73 10.89
C GLN A 275 -5.97 4.73 9.84
N THR A 276 -5.82 3.47 10.25
CA THR A 276 -5.47 2.38 9.34
C THR A 276 -6.64 2.06 8.41
N LEU A 277 -6.54 2.44 7.13
CA LEU A 277 -7.52 2.05 6.12
C LEU A 277 -7.30 0.60 5.71
N ALA A 278 -6.11 0.28 5.23
CA ALA A 278 -5.78 -1.05 4.75
C ALA A 278 -4.53 -1.59 5.44
N PHE A 279 -4.63 -2.85 5.85
CA PHE A 279 -3.54 -3.67 6.35
C PHE A 279 -3.33 -4.82 5.36
N LEU A 280 -2.21 -4.79 4.63
CA LEU A 280 -1.87 -5.78 3.63
C LEU A 280 -0.90 -6.78 4.26
N HIS A 281 -1.40 -7.98 4.54
CA HIS A 281 -0.67 -9.02 5.28
C HIS A 281 -1.12 -10.42 4.88
N GLY A 282 -0.15 -11.26 4.51
CA GLY A 282 -0.40 -12.64 4.11
C GLY A 282 -0.93 -13.52 5.24
N LEU A 283 -1.74 -14.50 4.86
CA LEU A 283 -2.23 -15.54 5.77
C LEU A 283 -1.23 -16.71 5.88
N HIS A 284 -0.42 -16.94 4.86
CA HIS A 284 0.46 -18.09 4.81
C HIS A 284 1.67 -17.93 5.75
N ASP A 285 1.85 -18.93 6.60
CA ASP A 285 3.05 -19.10 7.40
C ASP A 285 4.07 -19.86 6.54
N VAL A 286 5.24 -19.27 6.34
CA VAL A 286 6.33 -19.86 5.57
C VAL A 286 7.59 -19.82 6.41
N SER A 287 8.31 -20.94 6.50
CA SER A 287 9.59 -21.04 7.22
C SER A 287 10.55 -21.99 6.52
N ILE A 288 11.86 -21.79 6.69
CA ILE A 288 12.89 -22.76 6.27
C ILE A 288 13.21 -23.71 7.43
N SER A 289 13.16 -23.20 8.65
CA SER A 289 13.34 -23.97 9.88
C SER A 289 12.57 -23.31 11.01
N ALA A 290 12.46 -23.97 12.18
CA ALA A 290 11.84 -23.38 13.36
C ALA A 290 12.50 -22.07 13.83
N ALA A 291 13.74 -21.79 13.40
CA ALA A 291 14.48 -20.56 13.73
C ALA A 291 14.45 -19.52 12.59
N GLN A 292 13.94 -19.86 11.41
CA GLN A 292 13.95 -18.98 10.24
C GLN A 292 12.57 -18.91 9.62
N GLN A 293 11.77 -18.01 10.21
CA GLN A 293 10.45 -17.63 9.72
C GLN A 293 10.60 -16.66 8.54
N LEU A 294 9.90 -16.95 7.44
CA LEU A 294 9.90 -16.17 6.21
C LEU A 294 8.62 -15.35 6.01
N ASN A 295 7.46 -15.85 6.45
CA ASN A 295 6.22 -15.07 6.47
C ASN A 295 5.52 -15.32 7.82
N LEU A 296 5.12 -14.28 8.55
CA LEU A 296 4.53 -14.44 9.90
C LEU A 296 3.11 -15.04 9.91
N GLY A 297 2.38 -14.96 8.80
CA GLY A 297 1.10 -15.62 8.58
C GLY A 297 -0.06 -15.16 9.47
N ALA A 298 -1.19 -15.86 9.32
CA ALA A 298 -2.50 -15.44 9.82
C ALA A 298 -2.58 -15.23 11.34
N LYS A 299 -1.84 -16.00 12.14
CA LYS A 299 -1.82 -15.83 13.61
C LYS A 299 -1.29 -14.47 14.02
N ASN A 300 -0.14 -14.08 13.46
CA ASN A 300 0.40 -12.75 13.70
C ASN A 300 -0.52 -11.69 13.07
N GLY A 301 -1.08 -11.96 11.89
CA GLY A 301 -2.07 -11.10 11.24
C GLY A 301 -3.29 -10.78 12.12
N LEU A 302 -3.85 -11.76 12.82
CA LEU A 302 -4.96 -11.56 13.75
C LEU A 302 -4.59 -10.63 14.92
N LEU A 303 -3.42 -10.84 15.52
CA LEU A 303 -2.93 -9.98 16.61
C LEU A 303 -2.61 -8.57 16.12
N ALA A 304 -2.02 -8.44 14.92
CA ALA A 304 -1.78 -7.16 14.28
C ALA A 304 -3.10 -6.43 13.96
N GLN A 305 -4.10 -7.13 13.43
CA GLN A 305 -5.41 -6.56 13.12
C GLN A 305 -6.13 -6.06 14.37
N ARG A 306 -6.00 -6.73 15.52
CA ARG A 306 -6.53 -6.24 16.81
C ARG A 306 -5.91 -4.91 17.24
N ILE A 307 -4.62 -4.70 16.97
CA ILE A 307 -3.91 -3.46 17.27
C ILE A 307 -4.30 -2.37 16.27
N LEU A 308 -4.24 -2.68 14.98
CA LEU A 308 -4.40 -1.71 13.89
C LEU A 308 -5.85 -1.31 13.66
N LYS A 309 -6.79 -2.21 13.96
CA LYS A 309 -8.23 -2.08 13.66
C LYS A 309 -8.47 -1.59 12.23
N ALA A 310 -7.72 -2.16 11.29
CA ALA A 310 -7.78 -1.72 9.90
C ALA A 310 -9.17 -1.94 9.33
N LYS A 311 -9.67 -0.99 8.52
CA LYS A 311 -10.97 -1.17 7.86
C LYS A 311 -10.97 -2.33 6.86
N TYR A 312 -9.82 -2.58 6.24
CA TYR A 312 -9.60 -3.65 5.27
C TYR A 312 -8.34 -4.42 5.65
N TRP A 313 -8.46 -5.72 5.89
CA TRP A 313 -7.31 -6.62 5.92
C TRP A 313 -7.29 -7.42 4.61
N VAL A 314 -6.27 -7.21 3.78
CA VAL A 314 -6.14 -7.85 2.48
C VAL A 314 -4.91 -8.76 2.47
N ALA A 315 -5.07 -9.97 1.93
CA ALA A 315 -3.96 -10.90 1.76
C ALA A 315 -2.91 -10.35 0.79
N THR A 316 -1.64 -10.66 1.05
CA THR A 316 -0.53 -10.38 0.14
C THR A 316 0.55 -11.44 0.31
N HIS A 317 1.34 -11.69 -0.72
CA HIS A 317 2.49 -12.60 -0.71
C HIS A 317 2.13 -14.06 -0.35
N ASP A 318 0.87 -14.43 -0.57
CA ASP A 318 0.35 -15.77 -0.32
C ASP A 318 0.50 -16.69 -1.54
N GLU A 319 0.94 -16.17 -2.70
CA GLU A 319 1.10 -16.96 -3.92
C GLU A 319 1.98 -18.19 -3.67
N VAL A 320 1.53 -19.35 -4.15
CA VAL A 320 2.37 -20.54 -4.22
C VAL A 320 3.11 -20.52 -5.54
N LYS A 321 4.21 -19.75 -5.58
CA LYS A 321 5.09 -19.58 -6.75
C LYS A 321 5.55 -20.93 -7.33
N LYS A 322 5.70 -21.00 -8.65
CA LYS A 322 6.36 -22.13 -9.32
C LYS A 322 7.87 -21.96 -9.14
N GLY A 323 8.56 -22.93 -8.58
CA GLY A 323 10.00 -22.78 -8.36
C GLY A 323 10.75 -24.10 -8.28
N GLY A 324 12.03 -24.03 -8.63
CA GLY A 324 12.98 -25.13 -8.55
C GLY A 324 14.29 -24.66 -7.93
N GLY A 325 14.96 -25.55 -7.21
CA GLY A 325 16.20 -25.24 -6.49
C GLY A 325 16.30 -26.01 -5.19
N PHE A 326 17.43 -25.89 -4.50
CA PHE A 326 17.65 -26.65 -3.27
C PHE A 326 16.78 -26.16 -2.11
N ILE A 327 16.41 -24.87 -2.05
CA ILE A 327 15.66 -24.30 -0.93
C ILE A 327 14.19 -24.73 -0.93
N SER A 328 13.57 -24.94 -2.10
CA SER A 328 12.16 -25.33 -2.16
C SER A 328 11.88 -26.67 -1.44
N TRP A 329 12.89 -27.54 -1.33
CA TRP A 329 12.83 -28.78 -0.54
C TRP A 329 12.77 -28.55 0.97
N TRP A 330 13.27 -27.42 1.47
CA TRP A 330 13.33 -27.09 2.89
C TRP A 330 12.24 -26.12 3.34
N LEU A 331 11.50 -25.52 2.40
CA LEU A 331 10.37 -24.64 2.71
C LEU A 331 9.23 -25.45 3.34
N ARG A 332 8.87 -25.06 4.56
CA ARG A 332 7.65 -25.48 5.25
C ARG A 332 6.63 -24.36 5.08
N ARG A 333 5.47 -24.68 4.51
CA ARG A 333 4.36 -23.74 4.37
C ARG A 333 3.13 -24.31 5.06
N LYS A 334 2.52 -23.52 5.94
CA LYS A 334 1.14 -23.74 6.42
C LYS A 334 0.26 -22.71 5.74
N ALA A 335 -0.52 -23.17 4.75
CA ALA A 335 -1.56 -22.35 4.14
C ALA A 335 -2.72 -22.23 5.12
N TRP A 336 -3.15 -21.01 5.39
CA TRP A 336 -4.22 -20.71 6.33
C TRP A 336 -5.39 -20.09 5.59
N THR A 337 -6.60 -20.51 5.96
CA THR A 337 -7.78 -19.68 5.76
C THR A 337 -7.98 -18.79 6.98
N LEU A 338 -8.74 -17.70 6.82
CA LEU A 338 -9.17 -16.88 7.96
C LEU A 338 -9.95 -17.71 8.98
N GLU A 339 -10.84 -18.59 8.50
CA GLU A 339 -11.67 -19.46 9.36
C GLU A 339 -10.81 -20.37 10.23
N ASP A 340 -9.77 -20.98 9.64
CA ASP A 340 -8.82 -21.82 10.37
C ASP A 340 -8.07 -21.02 11.43
N ALA A 341 -7.61 -19.82 11.08
CA ALA A 341 -6.88 -18.94 11.98
C ALA A 341 -7.75 -18.51 13.17
N LEU A 342 -9.01 -18.13 12.91
CA LEU A 342 -9.98 -17.78 13.94
C LEU A 342 -10.32 -18.96 14.84
N LYS A 343 -10.50 -20.14 14.26
CA LYS A 343 -10.80 -21.37 15.01
C LYS A 343 -9.65 -21.74 15.95
N GLU A 344 -8.41 -21.68 15.47
CA GLU A 344 -7.23 -21.99 16.29
C GLU A 344 -7.03 -20.92 17.39
N ALA A 345 -7.18 -19.64 17.06
CA ALA A 345 -7.09 -18.56 18.04
C ALA A 345 -8.17 -18.66 19.14
N LYS A 346 -9.41 -19.01 18.78
CA LYS A 346 -10.48 -19.27 19.75
C LYS A 346 -10.18 -20.49 20.63
N ALA A 347 -9.58 -21.55 20.08
CA ALA A 347 -9.21 -22.73 20.84
C ALA A 347 -8.06 -22.45 21.83
N GLU A 348 -7.09 -21.61 21.46
CA GLU A 348 -6.02 -21.15 22.36
C GLU A 348 -6.59 -20.33 23.52
N ILE A 349 -7.49 -19.38 23.24
CA ILE A 349 -8.19 -18.59 24.25
C ILE A 349 -9.02 -19.48 25.19
N GLN A 350 -9.81 -20.42 24.66
CA GLN A 350 -10.59 -21.35 25.49
C GLN A 350 -9.73 -22.31 26.32
N GLY A 351 -8.52 -22.63 25.87
CA GLY A 351 -7.53 -23.39 26.62
C GLY A 351 -6.91 -22.59 27.78
N GLU A 352 -6.74 -21.27 27.62
CA GLU A 352 -6.21 -20.36 28.63
C GLU A 352 -7.28 -19.84 29.61
N ASP A 353 -8.51 -19.60 29.14
CA ASP A 353 -9.68 -19.14 29.93
C ASP A 353 -10.20 -20.18 30.94
N ALA A 354 -9.74 -21.43 30.85
CA ALA A 354 -9.92 -22.41 31.92
C ALA A 354 -9.21 -22.00 33.23
N GLN A 355 -8.34 -20.98 33.21
CA GLN A 355 -7.63 -20.47 34.40
C GLN A 355 -7.97 -19.02 34.81
N MET A 356 -8.41 -18.13 33.92
CA MET A 356 -8.73 -16.73 34.28
C MET A 356 -9.79 -16.17 33.31
N GLY A 357 -11.06 -16.17 33.69
CA GLY A 357 -12.15 -15.83 32.76
C GLY A 357 -12.06 -14.44 32.12
N GLY A 358 -12.08 -14.38 30.79
CA GLY A 358 -12.19 -13.14 30.01
C GLY A 358 -12.86 -13.28 28.63
N CYS A 359 -13.80 -12.34 28.37
CA CYS A 359 -14.33 -11.82 27.08
C CYS A 359 -14.38 -12.72 25.82
N GLU A 360 -15.60 -13.16 25.46
CA GLU A 360 -15.90 -13.98 24.27
C GLU A 360 -15.89 -13.23 22.90
N ASP A 361 -15.52 -11.93 22.81
CA ASP A 361 -15.96 -11.05 21.70
C ASP A 361 -14.85 -10.35 20.86
N ASP A 362 -13.58 -10.77 20.97
CA ASP A 362 -12.44 -10.03 20.36
C ASP A 362 -12.22 -10.24 18.84
N PHE A 363 -13.11 -10.95 18.13
CA PHE A 363 -12.89 -11.34 16.73
C PHE A 363 -14.07 -11.12 15.76
N GLU A 364 -15.15 -10.45 16.17
CA GLU A 364 -16.30 -10.23 15.28
C GLU A 364 -16.00 -9.26 14.11
N ASP A 365 -14.99 -8.38 14.25
CA ASP A 365 -14.70 -7.28 13.31
C ASP A 365 -13.38 -7.42 12.53
N VAL A 366 -12.94 -8.64 12.20
CA VAL A 366 -11.63 -8.86 11.56
C VAL A 366 -11.56 -8.35 10.11
N ARG A 367 -12.70 -8.02 9.46
CA ARG A 367 -12.84 -7.36 8.14
C ARG A 367 -11.82 -7.79 7.07
N PHE A 368 -11.48 -9.07 7.07
CA PHE A 368 -10.60 -9.66 6.07
C PHE A 368 -11.33 -9.75 4.73
N GLN A 369 -10.68 -9.33 3.67
CA GLN A 369 -11.18 -9.33 2.32
C GLN A 369 -10.08 -9.84 1.40
N ASP A 370 -10.33 -10.98 0.80
CA ASP A 370 -9.46 -11.45 -0.28
C ASP A 370 -9.61 -10.52 -1.49
N MET A 371 -8.49 -10.22 -2.14
CA MET A 371 -8.47 -9.47 -3.39
C MET A 371 -7.73 -10.31 -4.42
N ALA A 372 -8.44 -10.79 -5.43
CA ALA A 372 -7.81 -11.60 -6.46
C ALA A 372 -6.89 -10.75 -7.34
N ASN A 373 -5.96 -11.42 -8.04
CA ASN A 373 -5.11 -10.80 -9.03
C ASN A 373 -5.95 -10.05 -10.10
N GLY A 374 -5.67 -8.76 -10.29
CA GLY A 374 -6.41 -7.86 -11.18
C GLY A 374 -7.61 -7.16 -10.55
N GLU A 375 -7.96 -7.46 -9.30
CA GLU A 375 -9.05 -6.79 -8.61
C GLU A 375 -8.65 -5.40 -8.07
N SER A 376 -9.66 -4.54 -7.96
CA SER A 376 -9.51 -3.17 -7.47
C SER A 376 -10.53 -2.90 -6.37
N ARG A 377 -10.13 -2.15 -5.35
CA ARG A 377 -10.97 -1.81 -4.20
C ARG A 377 -10.86 -0.33 -3.86
N ILE A 378 -12.00 0.32 -3.71
CA ILE A 378 -12.09 1.65 -3.11
C ILE A 378 -12.04 1.49 -1.58
N LEU A 379 -11.15 2.24 -0.93
CA LEU A 379 -10.94 2.22 0.53
C LEU A 379 -11.79 3.30 1.20
N GLU A 380 -12.99 2.93 1.66
CA GLU A 380 -13.98 3.84 2.25
C GLU A 380 -13.82 4.06 3.76
#